data_AF-A0A3M0Y138-F1
#
_entry.id   AF-A0A3M0Y138-F1
#
_cell.length_a   1.000
_cell.length_b   1.000
_cell.length_c   1.000
_cell.angle_alpha   90.00
_cell.angle_beta   90.00
_cell.angle_gamma   90.00
#
_symmetry.space_group_name_H-M   'P 1'
#
loop_
_entity.id
_entity.type
_entity.pdbx_description
1 polymer ?
#
loop_
_entity_poly.entity_id
_entity_poly.type
_entity_poly.pdbx_seq_one_letter_code
_entity_poly.pdbx_strand_id
1 'polypeptide(L)'
;MEENLEETGKETGRETIGAPPGPSGNHELSEGNEHRPSSGSFPVANATLFYTALTGVGLLWRWIAGREPLFPLAGLEPSEAIATGCLSGVVIAAAAWAACRMFAWAREIEKLLSNLVGPLGPAAAFVVALASSVGEETFFRAAVQTSTGLLPASALFAIAHFPLERKLVPWTAEAFLVGMLLGWMFEHYQGLAGPISCHFAINFIGLVRLGGNFSVRRAPW
;
A
#
# COMPACT_ATOMS: atom_id res chain seq x y z
N MET A 1 33.65 -46.48 61.45
CA MET A 1 35.00 -46.15 60.97
C MET A 1 34.84 -45.08 59.91
N GLU A 2 34.45 -43.89 60.35
CA GLU A 2 35.30 -42.82 60.91
C GLU A 2 35.78 -41.91 59.79
N GLU A 3 34.97 -40.87 59.57
CA GLU A 3 35.40 -39.56 59.11
C GLU A 3 36.53 -39.05 60.01
N ASN A 4 37.56 -38.47 59.40
CA ASN A 4 38.59 -37.75 60.13
C ASN A 4 38.20 -36.27 60.23
N LEU A 5 38.01 -35.85 61.48
CA LEU A 5 38.06 -34.52 62.06
C LEU A 5 39.41 -33.83 61.67
N GLU A 6 39.66 -32.53 61.77
CA GLU A 6 39.31 -31.52 62.78
C GLU A 6 39.88 -30.16 62.28
N GLU A 7 39.12 -29.06 62.36
CA GLU A 7 39.42 -27.85 63.18
C GLU A 7 40.49 -26.87 62.65
N THR A 8 40.48 -25.54 62.83
CA THR A 8 39.83 -24.55 63.72
C THR A 8 40.04 -23.16 63.04
N GLY A 9 39.17 -22.14 63.08
CA GLY A 9 38.80 -21.24 64.20
C GLY A 9 38.84 -19.77 63.68
N LYS A 10 37.70 -19.05 63.56
CA LYS A 10 37.21 -17.93 64.41
C LYS A 10 38.22 -16.76 64.60
N GLU A 11 37.91 -15.48 64.34
CA GLU A 11 37.00 -14.55 65.05
C GLU A 11 36.88 -13.22 64.24
N THR A 12 35.69 -12.71 63.91
CA THR A 12 34.86 -11.67 64.59
C THR A 12 35.47 -10.28 64.82
N GLY A 13 34.79 -9.24 64.31
CA GLY A 13 34.95 -7.84 64.72
C GLY A 13 33.99 -6.91 63.94
N ARG A 14 33.08 -6.24 64.66
CA ARG A 14 31.94 -5.44 64.19
C ARG A 14 32.08 -4.03 64.76
N GLU A 15 31.82 -2.96 64.00
CA GLU A 15 31.44 -1.58 64.45
C GLU A 15 31.22 -0.73 63.17
N THR A 16 30.01 -0.36 62.72
CA THR A 16 28.97 0.62 63.15
C THR A 16 29.08 2.04 62.57
N ILE A 17 28.01 2.40 61.84
CA ILE A 17 27.29 3.72 61.75
C ILE A 17 27.81 4.78 60.76
N GLY A 18 26.91 5.16 59.83
CA GLY A 18 26.92 6.46 59.15
C GLY A 18 25.98 6.55 57.93
N ALA A 19 24.84 7.25 58.07
CA ALA A 19 24.01 7.78 56.97
C ALA A 19 23.41 9.13 57.46
N PRO A 20 22.92 10.07 56.61
CA PRO A 20 23.11 10.35 55.17
C PRO A 20 23.54 11.85 54.92
N PRO A 21 23.64 12.39 53.67
CA PRO A 21 22.49 13.04 53.00
C PRO A 21 22.39 12.83 51.47
N GLY A 22 21.28 13.30 50.87
CA GLY A 22 20.73 12.99 49.53
C GLY A 22 21.40 13.60 48.26
N PRO A 23 20.66 13.67 47.13
CA PRO A 23 21.22 13.45 45.78
C PRO A 23 21.61 14.74 45.04
N SER A 24 22.73 14.71 44.32
CA SER A 24 23.04 15.69 43.27
C SER A 24 24.11 15.15 42.31
N GLY A 25 23.85 15.23 41.00
CA GLY A 25 24.92 15.17 40.00
C GLY A 25 24.60 14.26 38.81
N ASN A 26 24.04 14.86 37.77
CA ASN A 26 23.74 14.22 36.50
C ASN A 26 25.04 13.77 35.82
N HIS A 27 25.17 12.47 35.52
CA HIS A 27 26.03 12.02 34.44
C HIS A 27 25.22 12.06 33.14
N GLU A 28 25.42 13.12 32.35
CA GLU A 28 25.01 13.18 30.96
C GLU A 28 25.65 12.00 30.21
N LEU A 29 24.85 10.96 29.97
CA LEU A 29 25.10 10.05 28.86
C LEU A 29 24.83 10.86 27.60
N SER A 30 25.91 11.21 26.91
CA SER A 30 25.89 11.65 25.52
C SER A 30 25.10 10.63 24.70
N GLU A 31 23.82 10.91 24.48
CA GLU A 31 22.99 10.17 23.53
C GLU A 31 23.63 10.36 22.17
N GLY A 32 24.30 9.31 21.71
CA GLY A 32 24.72 9.17 20.33
C GLY A 32 23.51 9.47 19.46
N ASN A 33 23.65 10.49 18.61
CA ASN A 33 22.75 10.78 17.51
C ASN A 33 22.82 9.60 16.53
N GLU A 34 22.17 8.50 16.88
CA GLU A 34 21.87 7.41 15.97
C GLU A 34 21.05 8.02 14.86
N HIS A 35 21.72 8.22 13.73
CA HIS A 35 21.12 8.60 12.48
C HIS A 35 20.12 7.51 12.11
N ARG A 36 18.88 7.65 12.58
CA ARG A 36 17.78 6.75 12.21
C ARG A 36 17.71 6.78 10.69
N PRO A 37 17.83 5.63 10.00
CA PRO A 37 17.59 5.61 8.58
C PRO A 37 16.20 6.19 8.35
N SER A 38 16.10 7.21 7.51
CA SER A 38 14.82 7.76 7.10
C SER A 38 14.00 6.59 6.56
N SER A 39 12.97 6.19 7.30
CA SER A 39 11.99 5.23 6.83
C SER A 39 11.54 5.75 5.47
N GLY A 40 11.79 5.00 4.40
CA GLY A 40 11.47 5.40 3.04
C GLY A 40 9.95 5.57 2.90
N SER A 41 9.44 6.72 3.31
CA SER A 41 8.07 7.12 3.04
C SER A 41 8.02 7.40 1.55
N PHE A 42 7.36 6.52 0.80
CA PHE A 42 6.98 6.82 -0.57
C PHE A 42 6.23 8.15 -0.53
N PRO A 43 6.78 9.26 -1.07
CA PRO A 43 6.16 10.55 -0.86
C PRO A 43 4.84 10.53 -1.59
N VAL A 44 3.73 10.76 -0.88
CA VAL A 44 2.40 10.94 -1.49
C VAL A 44 2.48 11.93 -2.65
N ALA A 45 3.31 12.97 -2.52
CA ALA A 45 3.62 13.92 -3.57
C ALA A 45 4.15 13.28 -4.86
N ASN A 46 5.05 12.28 -4.78
CA ASN A 46 5.59 11.60 -5.95
C ASN A 46 4.54 10.74 -6.65
N ALA A 47 3.71 10.00 -5.89
CA ALA A 47 2.56 9.28 -6.44
C ALA A 47 1.62 10.24 -7.17
N THR A 48 1.20 11.30 -6.49
CA THR A 48 0.27 12.29 -7.06
C THR A 48 0.85 12.97 -8.29
N LEU A 49 2.14 13.31 -8.29
CA LEU A 49 2.82 13.88 -9.45
C LEU A 49 2.84 12.92 -10.62
N PHE A 50 3.20 11.65 -10.37
CA PHE A 50 3.22 10.61 -11.39
C PHE A 50 1.84 10.44 -12.04
N TYR A 51 0.77 10.30 -11.25
CA TYR A 51 -0.57 10.09 -11.80
C TYR A 51 -1.16 11.35 -12.44
N THR A 52 -0.80 12.54 -11.96
CA THR A 52 -1.11 13.80 -12.65
C THR A 52 -0.44 13.84 -14.02
N ALA A 53 0.84 13.48 -14.10
CA ALA A 53 1.57 13.41 -15.36
C ALA A 53 0.96 12.36 -16.30
N LEU A 54 0.62 11.18 -15.77
CA LEU A 54 -0.04 10.11 -16.54
C LEU A 54 -1.39 10.55 -17.10
N THR A 55 -2.18 11.31 -16.32
CA THR A 55 -3.42 11.95 -16.79
C THR A 55 -3.11 12.86 -17.98
N GLY A 56 -2.10 13.74 -17.86
CA GLY A 56 -1.66 14.63 -18.93
C GLY A 56 -1.23 13.88 -20.21
N VAL A 57 -0.50 12.77 -20.06
CA VAL A 57 -0.12 11.90 -21.18
C VAL A 57 -1.35 11.28 -21.85
N GLY A 58 -2.34 10.82 -21.07
CA GLY A 58 -3.59 10.28 -21.61
C GLY A 58 -4.38 11.32 -22.42
N LEU A 59 -4.51 12.54 -21.88
CA LEU A 59 -5.19 13.65 -22.57
C LEU A 59 -4.44 14.05 -23.85
N LEU A 60 -3.10 14.14 -23.79
CA LEU A 60 -2.27 14.46 -24.94
C LEU A 60 -2.37 13.38 -26.03
N TRP A 61 -2.35 12.11 -25.66
CA TRP A 61 -2.53 11.00 -26.60
C TRP A 61 -3.86 11.11 -27.34
N ARG A 62 -4.96 11.38 -26.62
CA ARG A 62 -6.28 11.56 -27.24
C ARG A 62 -6.27 12.69 -28.26
N TRP A 63 -5.67 13.82 -27.90
CA TRP A 63 -5.53 14.97 -28.79
C TRP A 63 -4.74 14.63 -30.06
N ILE A 64 -3.58 13.99 -29.93
CA ILE A 64 -2.73 13.57 -31.07
C ILE A 64 -3.47 12.55 -31.94
N ALA A 65 -4.29 11.69 -31.34
CA ALA A 65 -5.11 10.72 -32.06
C ALA A 65 -6.38 11.32 -32.70
N GLY A 66 -6.51 12.66 -32.76
CA GLY A 66 -7.62 13.36 -33.41
C GLY A 66 -8.94 13.29 -32.65
N ARG A 67 -8.91 12.99 -31.35
CA ARG A 67 -10.10 12.92 -30.49
C ARG A 67 -10.14 14.13 -29.56
N GLU A 68 -11.33 14.44 -29.06
CA GLU A 68 -11.48 15.41 -27.97
C GLU A 68 -10.62 14.97 -26.77
N PRO A 69 -9.75 15.86 -26.22
CA PRO A 69 -8.84 15.50 -25.14
C PRO A 69 -9.58 15.02 -23.92
N LEU A 70 -10.65 15.73 -23.54
CA LEU A 70 -11.52 15.36 -22.44
C LEU A 70 -12.47 14.25 -22.87
N PHE A 71 -12.66 13.26 -21.99
CA PHE A 71 -13.70 12.25 -22.13
C PHE A 71 -14.76 12.47 -21.05
N PRO A 72 -16.04 12.16 -21.31
CA PRO A 72 -17.08 12.29 -20.30
C PRO A 72 -16.72 11.56 -19.00
N LEU A 73 -16.66 12.31 -17.91
CA LEU A 73 -16.55 11.73 -16.57
C LEU A 73 -17.86 11.02 -16.23
N ALA A 74 -18.98 11.73 -16.40
CA ALA A 74 -20.32 11.21 -16.33
C ALA A 74 -20.76 10.77 -17.73
N GLY A 75 -20.91 9.45 -17.92
CA GLY A 75 -21.52 8.87 -19.11
C GLY A 75 -23.02 8.65 -18.92
N LEU A 76 -23.53 7.54 -19.44
CA LEU A 76 -24.88 7.06 -19.19
C LEU A 76 -25.04 6.61 -17.74
N GLU A 77 -26.19 6.88 -17.13
CA GLU A 77 -26.56 6.48 -15.76
C GLU A 77 -25.42 6.63 -14.71
N PRO A 78 -24.89 7.85 -14.46
CA PRO A 78 -23.69 8.03 -13.65
C PRO A 78 -23.78 7.48 -12.22
N SER A 79 -24.96 7.53 -11.60
CA SER A 79 -25.21 6.97 -10.27
C SER A 79 -25.11 5.45 -10.26
N GLU A 80 -25.67 4.77 -11.27
CA GLU A 80 -25.57 3.32 -11.45
C GLU A 80 -24.14 2.91 -11.76
N ALA A 81 -23.44 3.66 -12.60
CA ALA A 81 -22.04 3.43 -12.92
C ALA A 81 -21.16 3.48 -11.66
N ILE A 82 -21.32 4.53 -10.83
CA ILE A 82 -20.59 4.68 -9.57
C ILE A 82 -20.95 3.58 -8.58
N ALA A 83 -22.24 3.26 -8.43
CA ALA A 83 -22.69 2.22 -7.51
C ALA A 83 -22.14 0.83 -7.90
N THR A 84 -22.23 0.49 -9.18
CA THR A 84 -21.70 -0.76 -9.74
C THR A 84 -20.19 -0.82 -9.61
N GLY A 85 -19.49 0.29 -9.89
CA GLY A 85 -18.05 0.40 -9.75
C GLY A 85 -17.61 0.19 -8.30
N CYS A 86 -18.12 0.98 -7.37
CA CYS A 86 -17.86 0.84 -5.93
C CYS A 86 -18.13 -0.59 -5.43
N LEU A 87 -19.29 -1.17 -5.78
CA LEU A 87 -19.65 -2.53 -5.37
C LEU A 87 -18.65 -3.56 -5.90
N SER A 88 -18.31 -3.47 -7.19
CA SER A 88 -17.35 -4.38 -7.82
C SER A 88 -15.97 -4.27 -7.17
N GLY A 89 -15.49 -3.06 -6.90
CA GLY A 89 -14.21 -2.84 -6.25
C GLY A 89 -14.17 -3.37 -4.82
N VAL A 90 -15.25 -3.22 -4.05
CA VAL A 90 -15.38 -3.83 -2.71
C VAL A 90 -15.35 -5.36 -2.80
N VAL A 91 -16.08 -5.96 -3.76
CA VAL A 91 -16.10 -7.42 -3.95
C VAL A 91 -14.71 -7.94 -4.31
N ILE A 92 -13.99 -7.26 -5.21
CA ILE A 92 -12.63 -7.62 -5.61
C ILE A 92 -11.67 -7.53 -4.41
N ALA A 93 -11.72 -6.42 -3.66
CA ALA A 93 -10.89 -6.27 -2.46
C ALA A 93 -11.20 -7.33 -1.39
N ALA A 94 -12.47 -7.70 -1.22
CA ALA A 94 -12.88 -8.77 -0.32
C ALA A 94 -12.38 -10.15 -0.80
N ALA A 95 -12.41 -10.41 -2.11
CA ALA A 95 -11.88 -11.63 -2.71
C ALA A 95 -10.35 -11.74 -2.51
N ALA A 96 -9.61 -10.64 -2.72
CA ALA A 96 -8.17 -10.57 -2.45
C ALA A 96 -7.87 -10.84 -0.97
N TRP A 97 -8.67 -10.30 -0.04
CA TRP A 97 -8.53 -10.60 1.37
C TRP A 97 -8.83 -12.08 1.69
N ALA A 98 -9.91 -12.64 1.14
CA ALA A 98 -10.23 -14.05 1.30
C ALA A 98 -9.08 -14.95 0.79
N ALA A 99 -8.48 -14.60 -0.35
CA ALA A 99 -7.31 -15.28 -0.90
C ALA A 99 -6.13 -15.26 0.08
N CYS A 100 -5.87 -14.16 0.77
CA CYS A 100 -4.83 -14.09 1.81
C CYS A 100 -5.12 -15.03 3.00
N ARG A 101 -6.38 -15.33 3.31
CA ARG A 101 -6.72 -16.31 4.36
C ARG A 101 -6.50 -17.74 3.88
N MET A 102 -6.78 -18.02 2.61
CA MET A 102 -6.76 -19.37 2.05
C MET A 102 -5.38 -19.79 1.55
N PHE A 103 -4.61 -18.87 0.97
CA PHE A 103 -3.42 -19.20 0.20
C PHE A 103 -2.15 -18.57 0.76
N ALA A 104 -1.07 -19.36 0.86
CA ALA A 104 0.23 -18.88 1.34
C ALA A 104 0.87 -17.87 0.39
N TRP A 105 0.76 -18.11 -0.93
CA TRP A 105 1.30 -17.21 -1.95
C TRP A 105 0.65 -15.82 -1.86
N ALA A 106 -0.67 -15.74 -1.62
CA ALA A 106 -1.38 -14.46 -1.51
C ALA A 106 -0.88 -13.63 -0.32
N ARG A 107 -0.57 -14.28 0.81
CA ARG A 107 0.06 -13.62 1.97
C ARG A 107 1.48 -13.15 1.71
N GLU A 108 2.23 -13.87 0.87
CA GLU A 108 3.58 -13.45 0.48
C GLU A 108 3.53 -12.20 -0.39
N ILE A 109 2.61 -12.16 -1.36
CA ILE A 109 2.31 -10.97 -2.17
C ILE A 109 1.91 -9.78 -1.29
N GLU A 110 0.97 -9.98 -0.36
CA GLU A 110 0.51 -8.94 0.56
C GLU A 110 1.68 -8.37 1.40
N LYS A 111 2.58 -9.22 1.88
CA LYS A 111 3.77 -8.79 2.62
C LYS A 111 4.72 -7.97 1.75
N LEU A 112 4.99 -8.42 0.52
CA LEU A 112 5.85 -7.69 -0.42
C LEU A 112 5.26 -6.32 -0.76
N LEU A 113 3.97 -6.27 -1.09
CA LEU A 113 3.27 -5.01 -1.37
C LEU A 113 3.22 -4.09 -0.15
N SER A 114 2.96 -4.63 1.04
CA SER A 114 2.98 -3.85 2.28
C SER A 114 4.36 -3.23 2.50
N ASN A 115 5.43 -4.00 2.32
CA ASN A 115 6.80 -3.47 2.43
C ASN A 115 7.12 -2.36 1.43
N LEU A 116 6.58 -2.43 0.21
CA LEU A 116 6.74 -1.40 -0.82
C LEU A 116 5.95 -0.12 -0.49
N VAL A 117 4.72 -0.27 0.01
CA VAL A 117 3.86 0.86 0.40
C VAL A 117 4.40 1.55 1.66
N GLY A 118 4.90 0.77 2.61
CA GLY A 118 5.33 1.25 3.92
C GLY A 118 4.16 1.78 4.78
N PRO A 119 4.47 2.48 5.89
CA PRO A 119 3.43 3.09 6.73
C PRO A 119 2.69 4.19 5.97
N LEU A 120 1.38 4.02 5.80
CA LEU A 120 0.53 4.98 5.09
C LEU A 120 -0.77 5.20 5.87
N GLY A 121 -1.07 6.47 6.20
CA GLY A 121 -2.31 6.84 6.86
C GLY A 121 -3.52 6.83 5.90
N PRO A 122 -4.77 6.69 6.41
CA PRO A 122 -5.96 6.64 5.56
C PRO A 122 -6.14 7.86 4.65
N ALA A 123 -5.82 9.06 5.13
CA ALA A 123 -5.90 10.28 4.32
C ALA A 123 -4.93 10.26 3.13
N ALA A 124 -3.70 9.77 3.36
CA ALA A 124 -2.71 9.60 2.30
C ALA A 124 -3.14 8.50 1.31
N ALA A 125 -3.66 7.38 1.82
CA ALA A 125 -4.21 6.30 1.00
C ALA A 125 -5.36 6.80 0.11
N PHE A 126 -6.24 7.66 0.63
CA PHE A 126 -7.32 8.27 -0.15
C PHE A 126 -6.78 9.10 -1.32
N VAL A 127 -5.82 9.99 -1.06
CA VAL A 127 -5.23 10.85 -2.09
C VAL A 127 -4.53 10.03 -3.17
N VAL A 128 -3.73 9.03 -2.78
CA VAL A 128 -3.03 8.16 -3.73
C VAL A 128 -4.02 7.30 -4.52
N ALA A 129 -5.03 6.73 -3.87
CA ALA A 129 -6.07 5.94 -4.54
C ALA A 129 -6.85 6.79 -5.56
N LEU A 130 -7.21 8.02 -5.21
CA LEU A 130 -7.94 8.90 -6.11
C LEU A 130 -7.07 9.32 -7.30
N ALA A 131 -5.84 9.76 -7.03
CA ALA A 131 -4.91 10.17 -8.07
C ALA A 131 -4.60 9.01 -9.04
N SER A 132 -4.28 7.82 -8.51
CA SER A 132 -4.03 6.61 -9.32
C SER A 132 -5.22 6.25 -10.20
N SER A 133 -6.42 6.17 -9.61
CA SER A 133 -7.62 5.78 -10.35
C SER A 133 -7.95 6.75 -11.47
N VAL A 134 -7.85 8.07 -11.22
CA VAL A 134 -8.09 9.07 -12.27
C VAL A 134 -7.03 8.98 -13.37
N GLY A 135 -5.76 8.93 -13.01
CA GLY A 135 -4.65 8.93 -13.98
C GLY A 135 -4.62 7.68 -14.84
N GLU A 136 -4.75 6.51 -14.22
CA GLU A 136 -4.72 5.24 -14.92
C GLU A 136 -5.96 5.04 -15.79
N GLU A 137 -7.19 5.33 -15.32
CA GLU A 137 -8.37 5.17 -16.17
C GLU A 137 -8.40 6.18 -17.33
N THR A 138 -7.91 7.40 -17.12
CA THR A 138 -7.73 8.37 -18.22
C THR A 138 -6.76 7.84 -19.27
N PHE A 139 -5.62 7.28 -18.85
CA PHE A 139 -4.64 6.74 -19.78
C PHE A 139 -5.12 5.45 -20.45
N PHE A 140 -5.46 4.42 -19.67
CA PHE A 140 -5.79 3.11 -20.22
C PHE A 140 -7.15 3.06 -20.90
N ARG A 141 -8.19 3.71 -20.35
CA ARG A 141 -9.54 3.67 -20.96
C ARG A 141 -9.69 4.76 -22.00
N ALA A 142 -9.55 6.01 -21.57
CA ALA A 142 -9.83 7.12 -22.46
C ALA A 142 -8.82 7.22 -23.60
N ALA A 143 -7.53 6.89 -23.41
CA ALA A 143 -6.54 6.97 -24.49
C ALA A 143 -6.25 5.62 -25.17
N VAL A 144 -5.78 4.61 -24.42
CA VAL A 144 -5.30 3.35 -24.99
C VAL A 144 -6.46 2.49 -25.52
N GLN A 145 -7.52 2.27 -24.74
CA GLN A 145 -8.65 1.43 -25.13
C GLN A 145 -9.43 2.03 -26.30
N THR A 146 -9.67 3.34 -26.32
CA THR A 146 -10.31 3.96 -27.49
C THR A 146 -9.46 3.87 -28.77
N SER A 147 -8.15 3.65 -28.65
CA SER A 147 -7.22 3.52 -29.77
C SER A 147 -6.96 2.07 -30.20
N THR A 148 -7.05 1.11 -29.28
CA THR A 148 -6.59 -0.27 -29.50
C THR A 148 -7.64 -1.34 -29.18
N GLY A 149 -8.75 -0.97 -28.53
CA GLY A 149 -9.80 -1.87 -28.07
C GLY A 149 -9.56 -2.41 -26.66
N LEU A 150 -10.59 -3.10 -26.13
CA LEU A 150 -10.63 -3.63 -24.77
C LEU A 150 -9.48 -4.58 -24.43
N LEU A 151 -9.24 -5.56 -25.31
CA LEU A 151 -8.30 -6.65 -25.02
C LEU A 151 -6.84 -6.15 -24.97
N PRO A 152 -6.32 -5.38 -25.95
CA PRO A 152 -4.95 -4.86 -25.88
C PRO A 152 -4.75 -3.87 -24.72
N ALA A 153 -5.74 -3.01 -24.44
CA ALA A 153 -5.67 -2.09 -23.31
C ALA A 153 -5.60 -2.82 -21.97
N SER A 154 -6.38 -3.90 -21.79
CA SER A 154 -6.36 -4.72 -20.58
C SER A 154 -5.05 -5.50 -20.43
N ALA A 155 -4.48 -5.98 -21.54
CA ALA A 155 -3.16 -6.60 -21.54
C ALA A 155 -2.05 -5.61 -21.17
N LEU A 156 -2.07 -4.39 -21.72
CA LEU A 156 -1.12 -3.34 -21.37
C LEU A 156 -1.25 -2.90 -19.91
N PHE A 157 -2.48 -2.80 -19.39
CA PHE A 157 -2.74 -2.55 -17.98
C PHE A 157 -2.13 -3.64 -17.10
N ALA A 158 -2.35 -4.91 -17.44
CA ALA A 158 -1.76 -6.04 -16.72
C ALA A 158 -0.22 -6.03 -16.77
N ILE A 159 0.36 -5.68 -17.92
CA ILE A 159 1.82 -5.57 -18.09
C ILE A 159 2.40 -4.43 -17.26
N ALA A 160 1.70 -3.28 -17.14
CA ALA A 160 2.11 -2.21 -16.25
C ALA A 160 2.11 -2.64 -14.78
N HIS A 161 1.30 -3.65 -14.45
CA HIS A 161 1.25 -4.33 -13.16
C HIS A 161 2.07 -5.63 -13.15
N PHE A 162 3.04 -5.79 -14.07
CA PHE A 162 3.94 -6.94 -14.09
C PHE A 162 5.15 -6.64 -13.20
N PRO A 163 5.27 -7.30 -12.04
CA PRO A 163 6.44 -7.09 -11.20
C PRO A 163 7.60 -8.00 -11.64
N LEU A 164 8.80 -7.57 -11.28
CA LEU A 164 10.07 -8.23 -11.66
C LEU A 164 10.22 -9.65 -11.09
N GLU A 165 9.34 -10.09 -10.17
CA GLU A 165 9.38 -11.41 -9.53
C GLU A 165 8.27 -12.35 -10.00
N ARG A 166 8.64 -13.58 -10.39
CA ARG A 166 7.71 -14.63 -10.85
C ARG A 166 6.61 -14.99 -9.85
N LYS A 167 6.83 -14.79 -8.55
CA LYS A 167 5.85 -15.10 -7.49
C LYS A 167 4.58 -14.26 -7.56
N LEU A 168 4.61 -13.17 -8.32
CA LEU A 168 3.52 -12.21 -8.42
C LEU A 168 2.74 -12.36 -9.74
N VAL A 169 2.98 -13.40 -10.55
CA VAL A 169 2.17 -13.70 -11.74
C VAL A 169 0.65 -13.75 -11.46
N PRO A 170 0.16 -14.29 -10.32
CA PRO A 170 -1.26 -14.23 -9.99
C PRO A 170 -1.81 -12.79 -9.91
N TRP A 171 -0.99 -11.83 -9.46
CA TRP A 171 -1.37 -10.42 -9.40
C TRP A 171 -1.46 -9.79 -10.79
N THR A 172 -0.58 -10.16 -11.73
CA THR A 172 -0.72 -9.76 -13.14
C THR A 172 -1.99 -10.34 -13.77
N ALA A 173 -2.31 -11.62 -13.49
CA ALA A 173 -3.54 -12.24 -13.99
C ALA A 173 -4.79 -11.54 -13.43
N GLU A 174 -4.78 -11.20 -12.14
CA GLU A 174 -5.81 -10.37 -11.51
C GLU A 174 -5.92 -9.00 -12.19
N ALA A 175 -4.80 -8.31 -12.41
CA ALA A 175 -4.78 -7.01 -13.09
C ALA A 175 -5.36 -7.08 -14.51
N PHE A 176 -5.14 -8.18 -15.24
CA PHE A 176 -5.77 -8.39 -16.54
C PHE A 176 -7.30 -8.51 -16.42
N LEU A 177 -7.80 -9.32 -15.48
CA LEU A 177 -9.24 -9.51 -15.27
C LEU A 177 -9.92 -8.22 -14.80
N VAL A 178 -9.29 -7.50 -13.87
CA VAL A 178 -9.74 -6.17 -13.44
C VAL A 178 -9.72 -5.20 -14.62
N GLY A 179 -8.66 -5.21 -15.43
CA GLY A 179 -8.55 -4.40 -16.64
C GLY A 179 -9.69 -4.63 -17.63
N MET A 180 -10.08 -5.89 -17.83
CA MET A 180 -11.22 -6.27 -18.66
C MET A 180 -12.54 -5.76 -18.08
N LEU A 181 -12.74 -5.88 -16.76
CA LEU A 181 -13.94 -5.37 -16.08
C LEU A 181 -14.06 -3.85 -16.19
N LEU A 182 -12.98 -3.12 -15.91
CA LEU A 182 -12.93 -1.66 -15.99
C LEU A 182 -13.18 -1.18 -17.42
N GLY A 183 -12.58 -1.86 -18.40
CA GLY A 183 -12.80 -1.56 -19.80
C GLY A 183 -14.22 -1.87 -20.27
N TRP A 184 -14.84 -2.92 -19.76
CA TRP A 184 -16.26 -3.19 -20.00
C TRP A 184 -17.15 -2.11 -19.38
N MET A 185 -16.90 -1.67 -18.13
CA MET A 185 -17.66 -0.59 -17.51
C MET A 185 -17.54 0.71 -18.31
N PHE A 186 -16.34 1.01 -18.81
CA PHE A 186 -16.09 2.16 -19.67
C PHE A 186 -16.94 2.14 -20.95
N GLU A 187 -17.01 0.98 -21.62
CA GLU A 187 -17.83 0.80 -22.83
C GLU A 187 -19.33 0.76 -22.53
N HIS A 188 -19.73 0.16 -21.41
CA HIS A 188 -21.14 0.03 -21.05
C HIS A 188 -21.75 1.39 -20.65
N TYR A 189 -21.07 2.11 -19.76
CA TYR A 189 -21.54 3.41 -19.25
C TYR A 189 -21.08 4.59 -20.11
N GLN A 190 -20.22 4.40 -21.11
CA GLN A 190 -19.70 5.48 -21.97
C GLN A 190 -19.07 6.63 -21.17
N GLY A 191 -18.40 6.31 -20.05
CA GLY A 191 -17.87 7.29 -19.12
C GLY A 191 -16.84 6.71 -18.15
N LEU A 192 -16.07 7.59 -17.53
CA LEU A 192 -15.00 7.21 -16.61
C LEU A 192 -15.46 6.97 -15.16
N ALA A 193 -16.65 7.43 -14.75
CA ALA A 193 -17.10 7.34 -13.36
C ALA A 193 -17.18 5.89 -12.84
N GLY A 194 -17.71 4.96 -13.64
CA GLY A 194 -17.75 3.53 -13.30
C GLY A 194 -16.36 2.92 -13.06
N PRO A 195 -15.46 2.94 -14.05
CA PRO A 195 -14.11 2.40 -13.86
C PRO A 195 -13.32 3.13 -12.77
N ILE A 196 -13.39 4.47 -12.68
CA ILE A 196 -12.68 5.23 -11.63
C ILE A 196 -13.17 4.82 -10.24
N SER A 197 -14.48 4.69 -10.03
CA SER A 197 -15.01 4.31 -8.71
C SER A 197 -14.65 2.87 -8.31
N CYS A 198 -14.65 1.94 -9.27
CA CYS A 198 -14.18 0.56 -9.05
C CYS A 198 -12.70 0.52 -8.68
N HIS A 199 -11.85 1.14 -9.50
CA HIS A 199 -10.41 1.19 -9.28
C HIS A 199 -10.08 1.90 -7.96
N PHE A 200 -10.77 3.01 -7.66
CA PHE A 200 -10.62 3.74 -6.41
C PHE A 200 -10.93 2.86 -5.21
N ALA A 201 -12.04 2.12 -5.23
CA ALA A 201 -12.41 1.24 -4.13
C ALA A 201 -11.36 0.14 -3.90
N ILE A 202 -10.86 -0.48 -4.97
CA ILE A 202 -9.78 -1.49 -4.91
C ILE A 202 -8.53 -0.88 -4.26
N ASN A 203 -8.04 0.24 -4.79
CA ASN A 203 -6.80 0.85 -4.34
C ASN A 203 -6.92 1.42 -2.93
N PHE A 204 -8.03 2.08 -2.60
CA PHE A 204 -8.21 2.67 -1.28
C PHE A 204 -8.26 1.61 -0.18
N ILE A 205 -9.07 0.56 -0.36
CA ILE A 205 -9.17 -0.54 0.60
C ILE A 205 -7.81 -1.26 0.72
N GLY A 206 -7.17 -1.53 -0.42
CA GLY A 206 -5.84 -2.13 -0.47
C GLY A 206 -4.79 -1.32 0.29
N LEU A 207 -4.67 -0.02 -0.02
CA LEU A 207 -3.67 0.86 0.59
C LEU A 207 -3.89 1.06 2.09
N VAL A 208 -5.14 1.23 2.55
CA VAL A 208 -5.45 1.33 3.98
C VAL A 208 -5.02 0.06 4.71
N ARG A 209 -5.29 -1.10 4.12
CA ARG A 209 -4.92 -2.40 4.69
C ARG A 209 -3.40 -2.60 4.72
N LEU A 210 -2.74 -2.35 3.59
CA LEU A 210 -1.29 -2.52 3.44
C LEU A 210 -0.51 -1.55 4.33
N GLY A 211 -0.96 -0.30 4.43
CA GLY A 211 -0.35 0.74 5.27
C GLY A 211 -0.62 0.57 6.76
N GLY A 212 -1.78 0.02 7.13
CA GLY A 212 -2.15 -0.28 8.53
C GLY A 212 -1.37 -1.44 9.15
N ASN A 213 -0.82 -2.36 8.34
CA ASN A 213 -0.01 -3.48 8.85
C ASN A 213 1.33 -3.04 9.46
N PHE A 214 1.79 -1.81 9.17
CA PHE A 214 3.02 -1.24 9.74
C PHE A 214 2.84 -0.66 11.15
N SER A 215 1.66 -0.13 11.48
CA SER A 215 1.43 0.48 12.79
C SER A 215 1.32 -0.53 13.93
N VAL A 216 1.01 -1.81 13.62
CA VAL A 216 0.89 -2.88 14.63
C VAL A 216 2.24 -3.50 15.03
N ARG A 217 3.31 -3.33 14.22
CA ARG A 217 4.64 -3.91 14.49
C ARG A 217 5.60 -2.99 15.27
N ARG A 218 5.09 -1.96 15.95
CA ARG A 218 5.82 -1.24 17.00
C ARG A 218 5.36 -1.71 18.39
N ALA A 219 5.61 -2.98 18.72
CA ALA A 219 5.66 -3.39 20.12
C ALA A 219 7.15 -3.39 20.51
N PRO A 220 7.57 -2.58 21.50
CA PRO A 220 8.95 -2.54 21.95
C PRO A 220 9.28 -3.83 22.69
N TRP A 221 10.42 -4.44 22.34
CA TRP A 221 11.22 -5.22 23.28
C TRP A 221 12.13 -4.26 24.03
#